data_AF-A0A7S2UH32-F1
#
_entry.id   AF-A0A7S2UH32-F1
#
_cell.length_a   1.000
_cell.length_b   1.000
_cell.length_c   1.000
_cell.angle_alpha   90.00
_cell.angle_beta   90.00
_cell.angle_gamma   90.00
#
_symmetry.space_group_name_H-M   'P 1'
#
loop_
_entity.id
_entity.type
_entity.pdbx_description
1 polymer ?
#
loop_
_entity_poly.entity_id
_entity_poly.type
_entity_poly.pdbx_seq_one_letter_code
_entity_poly.pdbx_strand_id
1 'polypeptide(L)'
;MAFIACLLIITWIALDTQHSKQVDAIRFSKEYRCDLTRNNMAHTDSSNDDEAAVVEVINTLQDIIGTDAGGRGMKSLIVPGDLVDASRVFAKLPITQKSNNQGALAIAPLVLVVSGFPCCVQHDPPTETDGPPGTMAICKAALALGYRVKVVTDDCNRVVFQAAVDESHGDLVQLVTFPPEPNMTTDDQAKLKELANEANLIVACERAGPGKDGHCYTMRAIDMTAK
;
A
#
# COMPACT_ATOMS: atom_id res chain seq x y z
N MET A 1 -1.87 15.72 -15.84
CA MET A 1 -3.16 15.10 -16.25
C MET A 1 -3.19 13.57 -16.13
N ALA A 2 -2.05 12.88 -15.92
CA ALA A 2 -2.02 11.42 -15.69
C ALA A 2 -2.46 10.97 -14.27
N PHE A 3 -2.44 11.87 -13.28
CA PHE A 3 -2.71 11.53 -11.87
C PHE A 3 -4.19 11.21 -11.55
N ILE A 4 -5.14 11.68 -12.36
CA ILE A 4 -6.59 11.43 -12.13
C ILE A 4 -7.01 10.04 -12.64
N ALA A 5 -6.32 9.50 -13.65
CA ALA A 5 -6.61 8.16 -14.20
C ALA A 5 -6.24 7.03 -13.22
N CYS A 6 -5.16 7.19 -12.45
CA CYS A 6 -4.71 6.17 -11.49
C CYS A 6 -5.68 6.05 -10.29
N LEU A 7 -6.28 7.16 -9.84
CA LEU A 7 -7.22 7.19 -8.73
C LEU A 7 -8.58 6.55 -9.06
N LEU A 8 -9.00 6.60 -10.33
CA LEU A 8 -10.28 6.04 -10.79
C LEU A 8 -10.22 4.52 -10.99
N ILE A 9 -9.07 3.96 -11.40
CA ILE A 9 -8.94 2.53 -11.72
C ILE A 9 -8.81 1.67 -10.45
N ILE A 10 -8.11 2.13 -9.42
CA ILE A 10 -8.01 1.43 -8.12
C ILE A 10 -9.39 1.35 -7.43
N THR A 11 -10.23 2.37 -7.62
CA THR A 11 -11.61 2.38 -7.10
C THR A 11 -12.50 1.39 -7.86
N TRP A 12 -12.25 1.16 -9.16
CA TRP A 12 -13.00 0.20 -9.99
C TRP A 12 -12.65 -1.26 -9.68
N ILE A 13 -11.36 -1.58 -9.49
CA ILE A 13 -10.92 -2.94 -9.11
C ILE A 13 -11.49 -3.34 -7.73
N ALA A 14 -11.55 -2.39 -6.78
CA ALA A 14 -12.15 -2.65 -5.46
C ALA A 14 -13.68 -2.86 -5.52
N LEU A 15 -14.37 -2.20 -6.45
CA LEU A 15 -15.82 -2.34 -6.65
C LEU A 15 -16.19 -3.68 -7.32
N ASP A 16 -15.37 -4.18 -8.24
CA ASP A 16 -15.64 -5.43 -8.96
C ASP A 16 -15.46 -6.67 -8.04
N THR A 17 -14.51 -6.61 -7.10
CA THR A 17 -14.34 -7.65 -6.07
C THR A 17 -15.49 -7.75 -5.05
N GLN A 18 -16.43 -6.80 -5.01
CA GLN A 18 -17.58 -6.85 -4.09
C GLN A 18 -18.74 -7.74 -4.56
N HIS A 19 -18.65 -8.39 -5.73
CA HIS A 19 -19.73 -9.25 -6.24
C HIS A 19 -19.88 -10.64 -5.58
N SER A 20 -19.12 -10.96 -4.53
CA SER A 20 -19.27 -12.22 -3.79
C SER A 20 -19.50 -12.03 -2.27
N LYS A 21 -20.77 -11.83 -1.93
CA LYS A 21 -21.49 -12.25 -0.69
C LYS A 21 -20.93 -11.80 0.69
N GLN A 22 -21.74 -10.96 1.34
CA GLN A 22 -21.98 -10.80 2.78
C GLN A 22 -20.81 -10.41 3.71
N VAL A 23 -20.77 -9.13 4.10
CA VAL A 23 -20.78 -8.73 5.53
C VAL A 23 -21.59 -7.43 5.65
N ASP A 24 -22.74 -7.48 6.32
CA ASP A 24 -23.54 -6.32 6.67
C ASP A 24 -22.90 -5.52 7.82
N ALA A 25 -23.13 -4.21 7.78
CA ALA A 25 -22.91 -3.18 8.80
C ALA A 25 -21.51 -2.53 8.90
N ILE A 26 -21.30 -1.49 8.09
CA ILE A 26 -21.00 -0.12 8.56
C ILE A 26 -21.66 0.86 7.56
N ARG A 27 -22.59 1.67 8.06
CA ARG A 27 -23.35 2.65 7.30
C ARG A 27 -22.45 3.81 6.84
N PHE A 28 -22.29 3.96 5.53
CA PHE A 28 -22.18 5.27 4.89
C PHE A 28 -23.51 5.55 4.17
N SER A 29 -24.29 6.50 4.68
CA SER A 29 -25.40 7.13 3.95
C SER A 29 -24.83 8.16 2.97
N LYS A 30 -25.31 8.41 1.74
CA LYS A 30 -26.68 8.41 1.21
C LYS A 30 -26.60 8.36 -0.33
N GLU A 31 -27.66 7.83 -0.96
CA GLU A 31 -27.96 7.78 -2.40
C GLU A 31 -27.21 6.73 -3.25
N TYR A 32 -27.70 5.49 -3.21
CA TYR A 32 -28.11 4.77 -4.43
C TYR A 32 -29.20 3.77 -4.03
N ARG A 33 -30.44 4.07 -4.43
CA ARG A 33 -31.59 3.17 -4.33
C ARG A 33 -31.64 2.45 -5.68
N CYS A 34 -31.40 1.14 -5.71
CA CYS A 34 -31.79 0.33 -6.85
C CYS A 34 -32.39 -0.98 -6.34
N ASP A 35 -33.62 -1.23 -6.76
CA ASP A 35 -34.50 -2.31 -6.34
C ASP A 35 -33.96 -3.68 -6.72
N LEU A 36 -33.79 -4.55 -5.72
CA LEU A 36 -33.57 -5.98 -5.90
C LEU A 36 -34.92 -6.67 -6.11
N THR A 37 -35.26 -6.97 -7.36
CA THR A 37 -36.20 -8.05 -7.71
C THR A 37 -35.46 -9.18 -8.40
N ARG A 38 -35.74 -10.39 -7.93
CA ARG A 38 -35.20 -11.70 -8.31
C ARG A 38 -35.00 -11.89 -9.83
N ASN A 39 -33.91 -12.56 -10.20
CA ASN A 39 -34.02 -13.82 -10.95
C ASN A 39 -32.70 -14.64 -10.92
N ASN A 40 -32.87 -15.94 -10.65
CA ASN A 40 -31.89 -17.00 -10.91
C ASN A 40 -31.51 -17.00 -12.39
N MET A 41 -30.21 -17.15 -12.72
CA MET A 41 -29.78 -17.91 -13.91
C MET A 41 -28.27 -18.18 -13.93
N ALA A 42 -27.94 -19.46 -14.20
CA ALA A 42 -26.75 -20.03 -14.85
C ALA A 42 -25.34 -19.73 -14.30
N HIS A 43 -24.73 -20.80 -13.79
CA HIS A 43 -23.31 -20.93 -13.47
C HIS A 43 -22.61 -21.53 -14.72
N THR A 44 -21.82 -20.74 -15.44
CA THR A 44 -21.00 -21.22 -16.59
C THR A 44 -19.72 -20.41 -16.68
N ASP A 45 -18.56 -21.08 -16.65
CA ASP A 45 -17.21 -20.76 -17.18
C ASP A 45 -16.63 -19.32 -17.20
N SER A 46 -17.28 -18.32 -16.59
CA SER A 46 -16.90 -16.90 -16.70
C SER A 46 -15.61 -16.52 -15.97
N SER A 47 -15.15 -17.32 -15.01
CA SER A 47 -14.08 -16.92 -14.10
C SER A 47 -12.71 -16.76 -14.77
N ASN A 48 -12.43 -17.50 -15.85
CA ASN A 48 -11.12 -17.46 -16.50
C ASN A 48 -10.98 -16.28 -17.48
N ASP A 49 -12.08 -15.93 -18.15
CA ASP A 49 -12.11 -14.77 -19.06
C ASP A 49 -12.03 -13.46 -18.26
N ASP A 50 -12.66 -13.41 -17.09
CA ASP A 50 -12.59 -12.28 -16.17
C ASP A 50 -11.17 -12.07 -15.61
N GLU A 51 -10.47 -13.14 -15.20
CA GLU A 51 -9.08 -13.04 -14.74
C GLU A 51 -8.13 -12.60 -15.87
N ALA A 52 -8.31 -13.12 -17.09
CA ALA A 52 -7.49 -12.74 -18.23
C ALA A 52 -7.65 -11.24 -18.55
N ALA A 53 -8.87 -10.72 -18.52
CA ALA A 53 -9.15 -9.30 -18.72
C ALA A 53 -8.50 -8.43 -17.64
N VAL A 54 -8.58 -8.83 -16.37
CA VAL A 54 -7.92 -8.11 -15.26
C VAL A 54 -6.40 -8.10 -15.43
N VAL A 55 -5.80 -9.22 -15.82
CA VAL A 55 -4.35 -9.31 -16.09
C VAL A 55 -3.94 -8.39 -17.24
N GLU A 56 -4.73 -8.28 -18.30
CA GLU A 56 -4.46 -7.36 -19.42
C GLU A 56 -4.48 -5.89 -18.97
N VAL A 57 -5.43 -5.51 -18.11
CA VAL A 57 -5.48 -4.17 -17.51
C VAL A 57 -4.24 -3.90 -16.68
N ILE A 58 -3.81 -4.85 -15.85
CA ILE A 58 -2.60 -4.70 -15.01
C ILE A 58 -1.35 -4.58 -15.88
N ASN A 59 -1.23 -5.37 -16.96
CA ASN A 59 -0.10 -5.26 -17.88
C ASN A 59 -0.06 -3.89 -18.57
N THR A 60 -1.23 -3.37 -18.97
CA THR A 60 -1.34 -2.01 -19.53
C THR A 60 -0.88 -0.95 -18.52
N LEU A 61 -1.25 -1.10 -17.24
CA LEU A 61 -0.77 -0.22 -16.18
C LEU A 61 0.75 -0.34 -15.98
N GLN A 62 1.31 -1.55 -16.01
CA GLN A 62 2.74 -1.78 -15.90
C GLN A 62 3.52 -1.05 -16.99
N ASP A 63 3.03 -1.09 -18.24
CA ASP A 63 3.64 -0.37 -19.35
C ASP A 63 3.59 1.16 -19.17
N ILE A 64 2.47 1.68 -18.65
CA ILE A 64 2.31 3.11 -18.37
C ILE A 64 3.27 3.56 -17.26
N ILE A 65 3.26 2.89 -16.10
CA ILE A 65 4.09 3.28 -14.96
C ILE A 65 5.57 2.98 -15.17
N GLY A 66 5.90 2.03 -16.04
CA GLY A 66 7.27 1.69 -16.46
C GLY A 66 7.87 2.65 -17.50
N THR A 67 7.15 3.71 -17.89
CA THR A 67 7.67 4.69 -18.84
C THR A 67 8.89 5.42 -18.26
N ASP A 68 10.03 5.34 -18.94
CA ASP A 68 11.27 6.04 -18.57
C ASP A 68 11.21 7.54 -18.92
N ALA A 69 10.35 8.25 -18.21
CA ALA A 69 10.19 9.69 -18.33
C ALA A 69 11.48 10.40 -17.87
N GLY A 70 12.33 10.75 -18.85
CA GLY A 70 13.61 11.41 -18.63
C GLY A 70 14.84 10.59 -18.99
N GLY A 71 14.68 9.35 -19.48
CA GLY A 71 15.79 8.53 -19.99
C GLY A 71 16.81 8.17 -18.91
N ARG A 72 16.34 7.91 -17.68
CA ARG A 72 17.16 7.62 -16.49
C ARG A 72 17.68 6.19 -16.47
N GLY A 73 17.29 5.35 -17.43
CA GLY A 73 17.75 3.97 -17.53
C GLY A 73 16.95 3.00 -16.67
N MET A 74 15.70 3.32 -16.32
CA MET A 74 14.89 2.48 -15.43
C MET A 74 14.42 1.16 -16.08
N LYS A 75 14.57 1.00 -17.39
CA LYS A 75 14.12 -0.19 -18.12
C LYS A 75 14.69 -1.50 -17.56
N SER A 76 15.92 -1.49 -17.05
CA SER A 76 16.53 -2.67 -16.45
C SER A 76 15.94 -3.05 -15.08
N LEU A 77 15.16 -2.15 -14.46
CA LEU A 77 14.48 -2.38 -13.19
C LEU A 77 13.07 -2.97 -13.38
N ILE A 78 12.53 -2.94 -14.59
CA ILE A 78 11.19 -3.43 -14.89
C ILE A 78 11.27 -4.93 -15.14
N VAL A 79 10.59 -5.70 -14.28
CA VAL A 79 10.47 -7.15 -14.44
C VAL A 79 9.06 -7.47 -14.97
N PRO A 80 8.95 -8.17 -16.12
CA PRO A 80 7.65 -8.55 -16.67
C PRO A 80 6.84 -9.43 -15.71
N GLY A 81 5.57 -9.07 -15.45
CA GLY A 81 4.67 -9.83 -14.58
C GLY A 81 4.68 -9.44 -13.10
N ASP A 82 5.70 -8.70 -12.64
CA ASP A 82 5.83 -8.33 -11.21
C ASP A 82 4.61 -7.59 -10.67
N LEU A 83 4.01 -6.67 -11.45
CA LEU A 83 2.84 -5.94 -11.00
C LEU A 83 1.61 -6.87 -10.84
N VAL A 84 1.46 -7.87 -11.70
CA VAL A 84 0.38 -8.86 -11.62
C VAL A 84 0.54 -9.71 -10.36
N ASP A 85 1.75 -10.22 -10.12
CA ASP A 85 2.02 -11.08 -8.97
C ASP A 85 1.92 -10.31 -7.65
N ALA A 86 2.45 -9.07 -7.60
CA ALA A 86 2.25 -8.17 -6.46
C ALA A 86 0.77 -7.89 -6.20
N SER A 87 -0.02 -7.62 -7.25
CA SER A 87 -1.46 -7.37 -7.14
C SER A 87 -2.22 -8.60 -6.62
N ARG A 88 -1.85 -9.81 -7.05
CA ARG A 88 -2.44 -11.07 -6.56
C ARG A 88 -2.15 -11.30 -5.08
N VAL A 89 -0.90 -11.10 -4.65
CA VAL A 89 -0.51 -11.21 -3.24
C VAL A 89 -1.28 -10.19 -2.40
N PHE A 90 -1.32 -8.94 -2.86
CA PHE A 90 -2.02 -7.86 -2.16
C PHE A 90 -3.52 -8.15 -2.02
N ALA A 91 -4.20 -8.59 -3.09
CA ALA A 91 -5.65 -8.80 -3.09
C ALA A 91 -6.13 -10.04 -2.33
N LYS A 92 -5.23 -11.00 -2.02
CA LYS A 92 -5.58 -12.32 -1.46
C LYS A 92 -5.02 -12.55 -0.06
N LEU A 93 -4.77 -11.50 0.72
CA LEU A 93 -4.27 -11.65 2.08
C LEU A 93 -5.27 -12.41 2.98
N PRO A 94 -4.81 -13.39 3.77
CA PRO A 94 -5.70 -14.27 4.51
C PRO A 94 -6.27 -13.61 5.77
N ILE A 95 -7.59 -13.73 5.97
CA ILE A 95 -8.24 -13.39 7.24
C ILE A 95 -7.81 -14.41 8.30
N THR A 96 -7.27 -13.92 9.41
CA THR A 96 -6.85 -14.78 10.52
C THR A 96 -8.03 -15.07 11.44
N GLN A 97 -8.29 -16.34 11.73
CA GLN A 97 -9.28 -16.75 12.72
C GLN A 97 -8.59 -17.03 14.06
N LYS A 98 -8.90 -16.26 15.10
CA LYS A 98 -8.49 -16.59 16.48
C LYS A 98 -9.68 -17.15 17.25
N SER A 99 -9.59 -18.43 17.64
CA SER A 99 -10.55 -19.04 18.56
C SER A 99 -10.14 -18.75 20.00
N ASN A 100 -11.07 -18.26 20.82
CA ASN A 100 -10.92 -18.20 22.27
C ASN A 100 -12.15 -18.81 22.97
N ASN A 101 -12.14 -18.86 24.30
CA ASN A 101 -13.24 -19.44 25.09
C ASN A 101 -14.58 -18.66 24.95
N GLN A 102 -14.59 -17.53 24.26
CA GLN A 102 -15.78 -16.70 23.97
C GLN A 102 -16.24 -16.79 22.50
N GLY A 103 -15.54 -17.49 21.60
CA GLY A 103 -15.90 -17.65 20.19
C GLY A 103 -14.73 -17.47 19.21
N ALA A 104 -15.02 -17.57 17.91
CA ALA A 104 -14.06 -17.28 16.84
C ALA A 104 -14.11 -15.79 16.46
N LEU A 105 -12.98 -15.10 16.55
CA LEU A 105 -12.82 -13.72 16.11
C LEU A 105 -12.04 -13.69 14.79
N ALA A 106 -12.67 -13.15 13.75
CA ALA A 106 -12.04 -12.86 12.48
C ALA A 106 -11.21 -11.57 12.59
N ILE A 107 -9.92 -11.65 12.28
CA ILE A 107 -8.99 -10.53 12.31
C ILE A 107 -8.63 -10.19 10.87
N ALA A 108 -8.97 -8.96 10.46
CA ALA A 108 -8.59 -8.43 9.16
C ALA A 108 -7.06 -8.36 9.00
N PRO A 109 -6.52 -8.66 7.80
CA PRO A 109 -5.09 -8.59 7.53
C PRO A 109 -4.50 -7.21 7.87
N LEU A 110 -3.25 -7.17 8.30
CA LEU A 110 -2.47 -5.95 8.48
C LEU A 110 -1.47 -5.77 7.35
N VAL A 111 -1.58 -4.64 6.64
CA VAL A 111 -0.57 -4.16 5.69
C VAL A 111 0.27 -3.08 6.38
N LEU A 112 1.59 -3.27 6.40
CA LEU A 112 2.53 -2.21 6.77
C LEU A 112 3.09 -1.59 5.51
N VAL A 113 2.91 -0.28 5.34
CA VAL A 113 3.55 0.46 4.25
C VAL A 113 4.73 1.22 4.84
N VAL A 114 5.94 0.85 4.44
CA VAL A 114 7.18 1.47 4.90
C VAL A 114 7.65 2.44 3.83
N SER A 115 7.78 3.72 4.18
CA SER A 115 8.09 4.76 3.20
C SER A 115 8.94 5.86 3.81
N GLY A 116 9.61 6.63 2.95
CA GLY A 116 10.43 7.76 3.34
C GLY A 116 11.84 7.64 2.77
N PHE A 117 12.23 8.70 2.06
CA PHE A 117 13.54 8.85 1.46
C PHE A 117 14.09 10.25 1.81
N PRO A 118 14.95 10.37 2.84
CA PRO A 118 15.46 11.65 3.32
C PRO A 118 16.58 12.20 2.41
N CYS A 119 16.33 12.28 1.11
CA CYS A 119 17.33 12.61 0.08
C CYS A 119 17.50 14.12 -0.16
N CYS A 120 16.56 14.94 0.30
CA CYS A 120 16.60 16.39 0.24
C CYS A 120 17.50 16.96 1.35
N VAL A 121 18.77 16.54 1.39
CA VAL A 121 19.72 16.75 2.51
C VAL A 121 20.08 18.21 2.84
N GLN A 122 19.48 19.18 2.14
CA GLN A 122 19.60 20.63 2.36
C GLN A 122 18.28 21.28 2.81
N HIS A 123 17.23 20.47 3.02
CA HIS A 123 15.89 20.91 3.42
C HIS A 123 15.52 20.31 4.79
N ASP A 124 14.54 20.93 5.45
CA ASP A 124 13.92 20.45 6.67
C ASP A 124 12.39 20.55 6.51
N PRO A 125 11.64 19.42 6.52
CA PRO A 125 12.14 18.04 6.62
C PRO A 125 12.97 17.63 5.40
N PRO A 126 13.95 16.70 5.53
CA PRO A 126 14.83 16.28 4.43
C PRO A 126 14.16 15.33 3.43
N THR A 127 12.82 15.33 3.35
CA THR A 127 12.01 14.39 2.56
C THR A 127 11.73 14.95 1.17
N GLU A 128 11.68 14.09 0.17
CA GLU A 128 11.12 14.45 -1.14
C GLU A 128 9.60 14.24 -1.22
N THR A 129 9.02 14.60 -2.37
CA THR A 129 7.59 14.41 -2.62
C THR A 129 7.24 13.04 -3.19
N ASP A 130 8.24 12.29 -3.66
CA ASP A 130 8.06 10.91 -4.12
C ASP A 130 7.96 9.98 -2.91
N GLY A 131 7.05 8.99 -2.97
CA GLY A 131 6.72 8.13 -1.84
C GLY A 131 5.39 8.44 -1.14
N PRO A 132 5.17 9.61 -0.49
CA PRO A 132 3.95 9.86 0.29
C PRO A 132 2.65 9.68 -0.51
N PRO A 133 2.50 10.20 -1.75
CA PRO A 133 1.27 9.98 -2.52
C PRO A 133 1.02 8.51 -2.88
N GLY A 134 2.09 7.77 -3.25
CA GLY A 134 2.02 6.34 -3.54
C GLY A 134 1.63 5.52 -2.30
N THR A 135 2.20 5.89 -1.15
CA THR A 135 1.85 5.32 0.15
C THR A 135 0.37 5.49 0.47
N MET A 136 -0.18 6.70 0.28
CA MET A 136 -1.61 6.95 0.50
C MET A 136 -2.51 6.19 -0.47
N ALA A 137 -2.07 5.97 -1.71
CA ALA A 137 -2.80 5.15 -2.68
C ALA A 137 -2.85 3.67 -2.26
N ILE A 138 -1.73 3.13 -1.76
CA ILE A 138 -1.66 1.76 -1.21
C ILE A 138 -2.55 1.65 0.03
N CYS A 139 -2.53 2.64 0.94
CA CYS A 139 -3.42 2.67 2.10
C CYS A 139 -4.89 2.65 1.68
N LYS A 140 -5.27 3.46 0.68
CA LYS A 140 -6.63 3.48 0.14
C LYS A 140 -7.06 2.11 -0.37
N ALA A 141 -6.19 1.44 -1.14
CA ALA A 141 -6.46 0.11 -1.67
C ALA A 141 -6.63 -0.94 -0.56
N ALA A 142 -5.75 -0.92 0.46
CA ALA A 142 -5.84 -1.80 1.62
C ALA A 142 -7.18 -1.62 2.37
N LEU A 143 -7.56 -0.37 2.66
CA LEU A 143 -8.82 -0.06 3.33
C LEU A 143 -10.03 -0.51 2.51
N ALA A 144 -9.99 -0.34 1.19
CA ALA A 144 -11.07 -0.77 0.30
C ALA A 144 -11.26 -2.31 0.28
N LEU A 145 -10.19 -3.07 0.52
CA LEU A 145 -10.23 -4.53 0.68
C LEU A 145 -10.59 -4.98 2.12
N GLY A 146 -10.89 -4.03 3.01
CA GLY A 146 -11.22 -4.31 4.41
C GLY A 146 -10.00 -4.67 5.27
N TYR A 147 -8.79 -4.35 4.82
CA TYR A 147 -7.57 -4.58 5.59
C TYR A 147 -7.33 -3.46 6.59
N ARG A 148 -6.56 -3.78 7.63
CA ARG A 148 -5.94 -2.78 8.50
C ARG A 148 -4.65 -2.31 7.84
N VAL A 149 -4.32 -1.03 8.01
CA VAL A 149 -3.08 -0.48 7.45
C VAL A 149 -2.40 0.43 8.47
N LYS A 150 -1.07 0.33 8.54
CA LYS A 150 -0.22 1.29 9.26
C LYS A 150 0.88 1.78 8.32
N VAL A 151 1.19 3.06 8.38
CA VAL A 151 2.33 3.67 7.68
C VAL A 151 3.49 3.74 8.66
N VAL A 152 4.67 3.30 8.22
CA VAL A 152 5.91 3.33 9.00
C VAL A 152 6.94 4.19 8.29
N THR A 153 7.50 5.17 8.99
CA THR A 153 8.55 6.05 8.43
C THR A 153 9.56 6.49 9.51
N ASP A 154 10.60 7.21 9.13
CA ASP A 154 11.53 7.84 10.09
C ASP A 154 10.93 9.12 10.68
N ASP A 155 11.34 9.48 11.89
CA ASP A 155 10.88 10.68 12.59
C ASP A 155 11.08 11.97 11.80
N CYS A 156 12.15 12.06 11.00
CA CYS A 156 12.40 13.23 10.15
C CYS A 156 11.33 13.43 9.07
N ASN A 157 10.60 12.38 8.67
CA ASN A 157 9.53 12.46 7.69
C ASN A 157 8.13 12.64 8.34
N ARG A 158 8.05 12.65 9.68
CA ARG A 158 6.77 12.63 10.42
C ARG A 158 5.79 13.68 9.93
N VAL A 159 6.23 14.94 9.82
CA VAL A 159 5.33 16.06 9.48
C VAL A 159 4.76 15.93 8.08
N VAL A 160 5.52 15.35 7.13
CA VAL A 160 5.09 15.13 5.74
C VAL A 160 4.06 14.02 5.68
N PHE A 161 4.34 12.87 6.31
CA PHE A 161 3.41 11.75 6.31
C PHE A 161 2.16 12.00 7.15
N GLN A 162 2.26 12.76 8.25
CA GLN A 162 1.10 13.13 9.03
C GLN A 162 0.15 13.99 8.20
N ALA A 163 0.67 15.00 7.50
CA ALA A 163 -0.15 15.82 6.60
C ALA A 163 -0.83 14.98 5.51
N ALA A 164 -0.10 14.02 4.92
CA ALA A 164 -0.66 13.12 3.90
C ALA A 164 -1.77 12.21 4.44
N VAL A 165 -1.60 11.68 5.65
CA VAL A 165 -2.59 10.83 6.34
C VAL A 165 -3.84 11.63 6.70
N ASP A 166 -3.67 12.80 7.31
CA ASP A 166 -4.76 13.67 7.76
C ASP A 166 -5.64 14.11 6.58
N GLU A 167 -5.04 14.40 5.43
CA GLU A 167 -5.76 14.80 4.22
C GLU A 167 -6.52 13.63 3.57
N SER A 168 -5.94 12.42 3.59
CA SER A 168 -6.43 11.31 2.76
C SER A 168 -7.41 10.38 3.48
N HIS A 169 -7.14 10.05 4.74
CA HIS A 169 -7.78 8.91 5.42
C HIS A 169 -8.16 9.18 6.88
N GLY A 170 -7.69 10.29 7.46
CA GLY A 170 -7.90 10.63 8.87
C GLY A 170 -7.47 9.48 9.79
N ASP A 171 -8.32 9.12 10.75
CA ASP A 171 -8.02 8.13 11.78
C ASP A 171 -7.97 6.66 11.29
N LEU A 172 -8.29 6.39 10.01
CA LEU A 172 -8.30 5.03 9.46
C LEU A 172 -6.89 4.47 9.21
N VAL A 173 -5.88 5.34 9.11
CA VAL A 173 -4.49 4.97 8.87
C VAL A 173 -3.66 5.41 10.07
N GLN A 174 -3.00 4.47 10.74
CA GLN A 174 -2.08 4.81 11.82
C GLN A 174 -0.70 5.14 11.27
N LEU A 175 -0.19 6.33 11.55
CA LEU A 175 1.22 6.68 11.34
C LEU A 175 2.07 6.23 12.54
N VAL A 176 3.11 5.46 12.27
CA VAL A 176 4.13 5.07 13.23
C VAL A 176 5.47 5.57 12.72
N THR A 177 6.26 6.17 13.60
CA THR A 177 7.59 6.63 13.24
C THR A 177 8.63 6.15 14.22
N PHE A 178 9.87 6.08 13.75
CA PHE A 178 11.03 5.67 14.52
C PHE A 178 12.16 6.68 14.38
N PRO A 179 12.97 6.91 15.43
CA PRO A 179 14.16 7.73 15.31
C PRO A 179 15.20 7.02 14.42
N PRO A 180 16.07 7.77 13.71
CA PRO A 180 17.16 7.18 12.95
C PRO A 180 18.21 6.57 13.88
N GLU A 181 18.96 5.59 13.39
CA GLU A 181 20.17 5.10 14.09
C GLU A 181 21.21 6.24 14.22
N PRO A 182 21.97 6.34 15.33
CA PRO A 182 22.01 5.44 16.48
C PRO A 182 21.00 5.78 17.60
N ASN A 183 20.02 6.65 17.35
CA ASN A 183 19.07 7.11 18.36
C ASN A 183 17.93 6.12 18.64
N MET A 184 17.90 4.98 17.93
CA MET A 184 16.89 3.94 18.13
C MET A 184 17.14 3.20 19.45
N THR A 185 16.18 3.28 20.37
CA THR A 185 16.28 2.60 21.66
C THR A 185 15.98 1.10 21.53
N THR A 186 16.31 0.33 22.57
CA THR A 186 15.93 -1.10 22.64
C THR A 186 14.41 -1.29 22.55
N ASP A 187 13.63 -0.37 23.12
CA ASP A 187 12.17 -0.41 23.08
C ASP A 187 11.64 -0.11 21.67
N ASP A 188 12.27 0.85 20.95
CA ASP A 188 11.95 1.14 19.55
C ASP A 188 12.22 -0.08 18.65
N GLN A 189 13.37 -0.74 18.83
CA GLN A 189 13.70 -1.96 18.10
C GLN A 189 12.71 -3.09 18.40
N ALA A 190 12.33 -3.27 19.66
CA ALA A 190 11.33 -4.25 20.06
C ALA A 190 9.97 -3.97 19.41
N LYS A 191 9.53 -2.71 19.40
CA LYS A 191 8.29 -2.27 18.76
C LYS A 191 8.31 -2.43 17.25
N LEU A 192 9.42 -2.10 16.58
CA LEU A 192 9.58 -2.31 15.14
C LEU A 192 9.48 -3.80 14.80
N LYS A 193 10.12 -4.66 15.61
CA LYS A 193 10.05 -6.12 15.46
C LYS A 193 8.64 -6.66 15.71
N GLU A 194 7.92 -6.14 16.70
CA GLU A 194 6.52 -6.50 16.96
C GLU A 194 5.64 -6.15 15.76
N LEU A 195 5.77 -4.94 15.21
CA LEU A 195 5.03 -4.53 14.01
C LEU A 195 5.32 -5.46 12.84
N ALA A 196 6.60 -5.75 12.56
CA ALA A 196 6.99 -6.66 11.49
C ALA A 196 6.38 -8.07 11.67
N ASN A 197 6.30 -8.58 12.90
CA ASN A 197 5.68 -9.86 13.20
C ASN A 197 4.15 -9.85 13.13
N GLU A 198 3.51 -8.71 13.37
CA GLU A 198 2.06 -8.53 13.26
C GLU A 198 1.60 -8.43 11.79
N ALA A 199 2.49 -7.95 10.91
CA ALA A 199 2.17 -7.70 9.51
C ALA A 199 1.88 -8.97 8.72
N ASN A 200 0.80 -8.96 7.95
CA ASN A 200 0.54 -9.98 6.94
C ASN A 200 1.25 -9.67 5.61
N LEU A 201 1.49 -8.38 5.35
CA LEU A 201 2.23 -7.90 4.20
C LEU A 201 3.01 -6.63 4.57
N ILE A 202 4.25 -6.54 4.10
CA ILE A 202 5.07 -5.33 4.20
C ILE A 202 5.32 -4.83 2.78
N VAL A 203 4.99 -3.56 2.52
CA VAL A 203 5.19 -2.90 1.23
C VAL A 203 6.17 -1.76 1.43
N ALA A 204 7.30 -1.80 0.74
CA ALA A 204 8.23 -0.67 0.67
C ALA A 204 7.82 0.27 -0.48
N CYS A 205 7.62 1.55 -0.19
CA CYS A 205 7.28 2.56 -1.18
C CYS A 205 8.25 3.73 -1.03
N GLU A 206 9.16 3.93 -1.98
CA GLU A 206 10.21 4.96 -1.91
C GLU A 206 10.94 4.93 -0.55
N ARG A 207 11.47 3.75 -0.21
CA ARG A 207 12.23 3.52 1.03
C ARG A 207 13.69 3.30 0.68
N ALA A 208 14.57 4.02 1.36
CA ALA A 208 16.02 3.82 1.22
C ALA A 208 16.40 2.39 1.61
N GLY A 209 17.11 1.70 0.70
CA GLY A 209 17.76 0.43 0.97
C GLY A 209 19.28 0.60 1.13
N PRO A 210 19.93 -0.18 2.00
CA PRO A 210 21.37 -0.12 2.16
C PRO A 210 22.09 -0.67 0.92
N GLY A 211 23.20 -0.03 0.56
CA GLY A 211 24.16 -0.50 -0.42
C GLY A 211 25.00 -1.68 0.11
N LYS A 212 25.97 -2.12 -0.68
CA LYS A 212 26.85 -3.25 -0.33
C LYS A 212 27.72 -2.99 0.90
N ASP A 213 27.97 -1.73 1.22
CA ASP A 213 28.72 -1.25 2.38
C ASP A 213 27.83 -1.00 3.61
N GLY A 214 26.51 -1.22 3.50
CA GLY A 214 25.55 -0.99 4.58
C GLY A 214 25.02 0.43 4.68
N HIS A 215 25.52 1.36 3.86
CA HIS A 215 25.09 2.77 3.86
C HIS A 215 23.96 3.01 2.86
N CYS A 216 23.13 4.02 3.10
CA CYS A 216 22.05 4.44 2.21
C CYS A 216 22.48 5.70 1.43
N TYR A 217 22.26 5.73 0.13
CA TYR A 217 22.71 6.82 -0.74
C TYR A 217 21.57 7.43 -1.54
N THR A 218 21.68 8.73 -1.81
CA THR A 218 20.87 9.38 -2.86
C THR A 218 21.29 8.91 -4.25
N MET A 219 20.48 9.17 -5.28
CA MET A 219 20.84 8.94 -6.68
C MET A 219 22.08 9.71 -7.16
N ARG A 220 22.57 10.69 -6.38
CA ARG A 220 23.81 11.44 -6.62
C ARG A 220 25.00 10.87 -5.84
N ALA A 221 24.86 9.66 -5.29
CA ALA A 221 25.85 8.99 -4.44
C ALA A 221 26.23 9.78 -3.17
N ILE A 222 25.31 10.59 -2.66
CA ILE A 222 25.47 11.28 -1.37
C ILE A 222 24.99 10.34 -0.27
N ASP A 223 25.85 10.07 0.71
CA ASP A 223 25.53 9.25 1.88
C ASP A 223 24.48 9.96 2.76
N MET A 224 23.38 9.26 3.03
CA MET A 224 22.27 9.72 3.88
C MET A 224 22.36 9.18 5.31
N THR A 225 23.22 8.20 5.58
CA THR A 225 23.41 7.62 6.93
C THR A 225 24.35 8.44 7.80
N ALA A 226 25.16 9.29 7.19
CA ALA A 226 26.11 10.16 7.87
C ALA A 226 25.47 11.44 8.46
N LYS A 227 24.14 11.58 8.41
CA LYS A 227 23.41 12.81 8.77
C LYS A 227 22.26 12.56 9.74
#